data_AF-A0A842MWU5-F1
#
_entry.id   AF-A0A842MWU5-F1
#
_cell.length_a   1.000
_cell.length_b   1.000
_cell.length_c   1.000
_cell.angle_alpha   90.00
_cell.angle_beta   90.00
_cell.angle_gamma   90.00
#
_symmetry.space_group_name_H-M   'P 1'
#
loop_
_entity.id
_entity.type
_entity.pdbx_description
1 polymer ?
#
loop_
_entity_poly.entity_id
_entity_poly.type
_entity_poly.pdbx_seq_one_letter_code
_entity_poly.pdbx_strand_id
1 'polypeptide(L)' 'MVKRVDSQGRVSIPVGWRRGWKSDSVVLRRIGDRIEVTPIEPVPPSSLFDSIEVGDDVDFTDPHSLKKSLVEPGEP' A
#
# COMPACT_ATOMS: atom_id res chain seq x y z
N MET A 1 -21.56 2.26 -18.48
CA MET A 1 -20.89 1.44 -19.51
C MET A 1 -20.75 0.02 -18.97
N VAL A 2 -21.08 -1.00 -19.76
CA VAL A 2 -20.93 -2.41 -19.38
C VAL A 2 -19.66 -2.96 -20.04
N LYS A 3 -18.84 -3.68 -19.26
CA LYS A 3 -17.67 -4.43 -19.77
C LYS A 3 -17.86 -5.89 -19.42
N ARG A 4 -17.53 -6.78 -20.35
CA ARG A 4 -17.51 -8.22 -20.09
C ARG A 4 -16.22 -8.58 -19.36
N VAL A 5 -16.33 -9.54 -18.45
CA VAL A 5 -15.20 -10.21 -17.84
C VAL A 5 -14.66 -11.21 -18.86
N ASP A 6 -13.34 -11.23 -19.07
CA ASP A 6 -12.73 -12.20 -19.98
C ASP A 6 -12.65 -13.60 -19.35
N SER A 7 -12.16 -14.59 -20.11
CA SER A 7 -12.04 -15.97 -19.65
C SER A 7 -11.10 -16.16 -18.46
N GLN A 8 -10.26 -15.17 -18.14
CA GLN A 8 -9.32 -15.20 -17.04
C GLN A 8 -9.81 -14.35 -15.85
N GLY A 9 -11.04 -13.83 -15.89
CA GLY A 9 -11.59 -13.02 -14.81
C GLY A 9 -11.21 -11.53 -14.85
N ARG A 10 -10.62 -11.03 -15.94
CA ARG A 10 -10.17 -9.63 -16.04
C ARG A 10 -11.24 -8.71 -16.59
N VAL A 11 -11.23 -7.46 -16.16
CA VAL A 11 -12.06 -6.38 -16.71
C VAL A 11 -11.17 -5.23 -17.17
N SER A 12 -11.41 -4.75 -18.39
CA SER A 12 -10.66 -3.62 -18.95
C SER A 12 -11.23 -2.27 -18.47
N ILE A 13 -10.40 -1.47 -17.79
CA ILE A 13 -10.75 -0.11 -17.36
C ILE A 13 -10.50 0.87 -18.52
N PRO A 14 -11.49 1.71 -18.91
CA PRO A 14 -11.32 2.67 -19.99
C PRO A 14 -10.15 3.62 -19.78
N VAL A 15 -9.45 3.96 -20.86
CA VAL A 15 -8.34 4.92 -20.83
C VAL A 15 -8.73 6.27 -20.23
N GLY A 16 -9.96 6.75 -20.48
CA GLY A 16 -10.46 8.01 -19.94
C GLY A 16 -10.64 7.99 -18.41
N TRP A 17 -10.86 6.81 -17.82
CA TRP A 17 -11.07 6.66 -16.37
C TRP A 17 -9.75 6.55 -15.61
N ARG A 18 -8.75 5.93 -16.24
CA ARG A 18 -7.39 5.79 -15.68
C ARG A 18 -6.46 6.95 -16.05
N ARG A 19 -6.98 7.98 -16.73
CA ARG A 19 -6.20 9.18 -17.06
C ARG A 19 -5.85 9.90 -15.75
N GLY A 20 -4.56 10.07 -15.50
CA GLY A 20 -4.05 10.71 -14.28
C GLY A 20 -3.67 9.75 -13.15
N TRP A 21 -3.89 8.44 -13.31
CA TRP A 21 -3.34 7.45 -12.38
C TRP A 21 -1.82 7.44 -12.48
N LYS A 22 -1.14 7.49 -11.33
CA LYS A 22 0.32 7.49 -11.25
C LYS A 22 0.93 6.09 -11.19
N SER A 23 0.09 5.06 -11.08
CA SER A 23 0.47 3.64 -11.05
C SER A 23 -0.50 2.81 -11.89
N ASP A 24 -0.03 1.67 -12.37
CA ASP A 24 -0.83 0.60 -12.99
C ASP A 24 -1.42 -0.37 -11.95
N SER A 25 -1.07 -0.20 -10.68
CA SER A 25 -1.54 -1.00 -9.57
C SER A 25 -2.80 -0.42 -8.94
N VAL A 26 -3.74 -1.29 -8.59
CA VAL A 26 -5.02 -0.93 -7.95
C VAL A 26 -5.27 -1.78 -6.72
N VAL A 27 -5.94 -1.20 -5.74
CA VAL A 27 -6.53 -1.93 -4.62
C VAL A 27 -7.94 -2.36 -5.02
N LEU A 28 -8.24 -3.65 -4.84
CA LEU A 28 -9.57 -4.20 -4.98
C LEU A 28 -10.17 -4.44 -3.60
N ARG A 29 -11.30 -3.79 -3.30
CA ARG A 29 -12.02 -4.00 -2.05
C ARG A 29 -13.42 -4.51 -2.34
N ARG A 30 -13.78 -5.65 -1.75
CA ARG A 30 -15.15 -6.17 -1.80
C ARG A 30 -16.00 -5.46 -0.75
N ILE A 31 -17.10 -4.84 -1.17
CA ILE A 31 -18.08 -4.20 -0.27
C ILE A 31 -19.43 -4.84 -0.56
N GLY A 32 -19.79 -5.87 0.20
CA GLY A 32 -21.00 -6.65 -0.08
C GLY A 32 -20.92 -7.36 -1.43
N ASP A 33 -21.77 -6.95 -2.37
CA ASP A 33 -21.92 -7.48 -3.72
C ASP A 33 -21.16 -6.69 -4.80
N ARG A 34 -20.50 -5.58 -4.44
CA ARG A 34 -19.70 -4.74 -5.34
C ARG A 34 -18.21 -4.85 -5.06
N ILE A 35 -17.43 -4.59 -6.10
CA ILE A 35 -15.97 -4.43 -6.01
C ILE A 35 -15.67 -2.95 -6.24
N GLU A 36 -15.00 -2.33 -5.28
CA GLU A 36 -14.41 -1.01 -5.42
C GLU A 36 -12.97 -1.17 -5.92
N VAL A 37 -12.59 -0.31 -6.86
CA VAL A 37 -11.27 -0.30 -7.50
C VAL A 37 -10.68 1.09 -7.30
N THR A 38 -9.56 1.16 -6.58
CA THR A 38 -8.88 2.43 -6.28
C THR A 38 -7.44 2.35 -6.76
N PRO A 39 -6.94 3.32 -7.57
CA PRO A 39 -5.53 3.35 -7.95
C PRO A 39 -4.64 3.54 -6.71
N ILE A 40 -3.46 2.93 -6.74
CA ILE A 40 -2.44 3.19 -5.74
C ILE A 40 -1.70 4.47 -6.13
N GLU A 41 -1.63 5.41 -5.20
CA GLU A 41 -0.71 6.53 -5.30
C GLU A 41 0.68 6.04 -4.88
N PRO A 42 1.68 6.03 -5.78
CA PRO A 42 3.02 5.59 -5.43
C PRO A 42 3.60 6.56 -4.40
N VAL A 43 4.07 5.99 -3.30
CA VAL A 43 4.82 6.71 -2.28
C VAL A 43 6.29 6.74 -2.72
N PRO A 44 6.91 7.90 -2.94
CA PRO A 44 8.32 7.94 -3.31
C PRO A 44 9.16 7.35 -2.17
N PRO A 45 10.18 6.51 -2.44
CA PRO A 45 11.00 5.93 -1.37
C PRO A 45 11.62 6.99 -0.44
N SER A 46 11.91 8.17 -0.97
CA SER A 46 12.43 9.30 -0.19
C SER A 46 11.48 9.81 0.89
N SER A 47 10.16 9.63 0.75
CA SER A 47 9.21 10.02 1.81
C SER A 47 9.13 9.00 2.95
N LEU A 48 9.84 7.87 2.85
CA LEU A 48 9.93 6.85 3.89
C LEU A 48 11.27 6.91 4.65
N PHE A 49 12.19 7.80 4.24
CA PHE A 49 13.58 7.80 4.73
C PHE A 49 13.68 8.02 6.24
N ASP A 50 12.68 8.65 6.86
CA ASP A 50 12.61 8.91 8.30
C ASP A 50 11.27 8.44 8.90
N SER A 51 10.59 7.46 8.29
CA SER A 51 9.25 7.03 8.76
C SER A 51 9.28 6.07 9.95
N ILE A 52 10.46 5.59 10.34
CA ILE A 52 10.66 4.66 11.46
C ILE A 52 11.30 5.46 12.59
N GLU A 53 10.54 5.69 13.65
CA GLU A 53 11.04 6.27 14.89
C GLU A 53 11.40 5.12 15.85
N VAL A 54 12.60 5.18 16.41
CA VAL A 54 13.11 4.22 17.40
C VAL A 54 13.52 5.01 18.63
N GLY A 55 13.23 4.50 19.82
CA GLY A 55 13.62 5.14 21.07
C GLY A 55 15.13 5.33 21.19
N ASP A 56 15.56 6.40 21.86
CA ASP A 56 16.98 6.75 22.06
C ASP A 56 17.75 5.70 22.88
N ASP A 57 17.05 4.75 23.52
CA ASP A 57 17.59 3.69 24.39
C ASP A 57 17.92 2.38 23.65
N VAL A 58 17.78 2.34 22.33
CA VAL A 58 18.00 1.13 21.53
C VAL A 58 19.45 1.03 21.02
N ASP A 59 20.08 -0.11 21.33
CA ASP A 59 21.41 -0.45 20.80
C ASP A 59 21.30 -1.01 19.36
N PHE A 60 21.81 -0.25 18.39
CA PHE A 60 21.81 -0.64 16.98
C PHE A 60 22.75 -1.80 16.64
N THR A 61 23.62 -2.21 17.56
CA THR A 61 24.53 -3.34 17.38
C THR A 61 23.96 -4.66 17.88
N ASP A 62 22.81 -4.65 18.57
CA ASP A 62 22.05 -5.84 18.97
C ASP A 62 20.76 -6.00 18.12
N PRO A 63 20.75 -6.90 17.12
CA PRO A 63 19.59 -7.16 16.28
C PRO A 63 18.35 -7.65 17.04
N HIS A 64 18.52 -8.28 18.20
CA HIS A 64 17.40 -8.77 19.00
C HIS A 64 16.69 -7.63 19.74
N SER A 65 17.45 -6.72 20.35
CA SER A 65 16.92 -5.50 20.97
C SER A 65 16.22 -4.60 19.95
N LEU A 66 16.87 -4.36 18.80
CA LEU A 66 16.28 -3.60 17.68
C LEU A 66 14.95 -4.19 17.23
N LYS A 67 14.90 -5.51 16.97
CA LYS A 67 13.68 -6.17 16.52
C LYS A 67 12.53 -6.02 17.53
N LYS A 68 12.83 -6.05 18.83
CA LYS A 68 11.82 -5.86 19.88
C LYS A 68 11.23 -4.45 19.83
N SER A 69 12.08 -3.43 19.72
CA SER A 69 11.66 -2.02 19.63
C SER A 69 10.77 -1.70 18.41
N LEU A 70 10.96 -2.42 17.29
CA LEU A 70 10.17 -2.24 16.07
C LEU A 70 8.80 -2.94 16.11
N VAL A 71 8.60 -3.92 17.00
CA VAL A 71 7.35 -4.71 17.11
C VAL A 71 6.43 -4.16 18.19
N GLU A 72 7.00 -3.52 19.21
CA GLU A 72 6.27 -2.83 20.29
C GLU A 72 6.50 -1.32 20.13
N PRO A 73 5.83 -0.64 19.18
CA PRO A 73 5.91 0.81 19.12
C PRO A 73 5.40 1.35 20.46
N GLY A 74 6.28 2.01 21.21
CA GLY A 74 5.94 2.61 22.49
C GLY A 74 4.69 3.47 22.35
N GLU A 75 3.74 3.28 23.26
CA GLU A 75 2.57 4.15 23.39
C GLU A 75 3.05 5.58 23.70
N PRO A 76 2.46 6.63 23.11
CA PRO A 76 2.92 8.02 23.25
C PRO A 76 2.87 8.56 24.69
#